data_AF-A0A0N4TPR4-F1
#
_entry.id   AF-A0A0N4TPR4-F1
#
_cell.length_a   1.000
_cell.length_b   1.000
_cell.length_c   1.000
_cell.angle_alpha   90.00
_cell.angle_beta   90.00
_cell.angle_gamma   90.00
#
_symmetry.space_group_name_H-M   'P 1'
#
loop_
_entity.id
_entity.type
_entity.pdbx_description
1 polymer ?
#
loop_
_entity_poly.entity_id
_entity_poly.type
_entity_poly.pdbx_seq_one_letter_code
_entity_poly.pdbx_strand_id
1 'polypeptide(L)'
;MWHCNLLILLLLVIQFCFAQEQAVNTFPNPRTNGYSDCGLKSKGYVCDPDQQFTEQERYRLNNDLLQLSQRTSGDQSADFCTTKGVDATLFITKQGNEQLAHQLNTLWAIDEQCKKSMVFVLSTNDHNLYYAADENSPISQNVSDDMRKGGTSNGITQISIFLYFMIISSTALHLLAV
;
A
#
# COMPACT_ATOMS: atom_id res chain seq x y z
N MET A 1 11.30 -46.33 20.54
CA MET A 1 11.45 -44.91 20.94
C MET A 1 11.97 -44.00 19.82
N TRP A 2 12.78 -44.48 18.87
CA TRP A 2 13.32 -43.66 17.78
C TRP A 2 12.27 -43.30 16.70
N HIS A 3 11.33 -44.19 16.41
CA HIS A 3 10.27 -43.97 15.42
C HIS A 3 9.23 -42.92 15.84
N CYS A 4 8.97 -42.74 17.15
CA CYS A 4 8.09 -41.67 17.62
C CYS A 4 8.69 -40.28 17.39
N ASN A 5 10.00 -40.11 17.62
CA ASN A 5 10.68 -38.82 17.42
C ASN A 5 10.71 -38.40 15.94
N LEU A 6 10.88 -39.36 15.02
CA LEU A 6 10.85 -39.09 13.59
C LEU A 6 9.46 -38.66 13.11
N LEU A 7 8.40 -39.26 13.66
CA LEU A 7 7.01 -38.94 13.32
C LEU A 7 6.60 -37.55 13.83
N ILE A 8 7.08 -37.16 15.02
CA ILE A 8 6.86 -35.81 15.59
C ILE A 8 7.60 -34.75 14.77
N LEU A 9 8.83 -35.02 14.34
CA LEU A 9 9.58 -34.10 13.49
C LEU A 9 8.91 -33.90 12.12
N LEU A 10 8.36 -34.98 11.54
CA LEU A 10 7.62 -34.93 10.27
C LEU A 10 6.32 -34.12 10.40
N LEU A 11 5.58 -34.30 11.51
CA LEU A 11 4.38 -33.53 11.82
C LEU A 11 4.67 -32.03 12.01
N LEU A 12 5.80 -31.67 12.61
CA LEU A 12 6.23 -30.27 12.76
C LEU A 12 6.56 -29.61 11.42
N VAL A 13 7.21 -30.34 10.50
CA VAL A 13 7.53 -29.82 9.15
C VAL A 13 6.26 -29.57 8.33
N ILE A 14 5.26 -30.44 8.46
CA ILE A 14 3.99 -30.28 7.74
C ILE A 14 3.23 -29.03 8.20
N GLN A 15 3.23 -28.70 9.50
CA GLN A 15 2.60 -27.48 10.03
C GLN A 15 3.29 -26.21 9.50
N PHE A 16 4.62 -26.24 9.31
CA PHE A 16 5.36 -25.12 8.74
C PHE A 16 5.06 -24.87 7.25
N CYS A 17 4.80 -25.92 6.47
CA CYS A 17 4.44 -25.77 5.05
C CYS A 17 3.05 -25.14 4.85
N PHE A 18 2.06 -25.50 5.68
CA PHE A 18 0.69 -24.97 5.56
C PHE A 18 0.52 -23.52 6.01
N ALA A 19 1.42 -23.02 6.88
CA ALA A 19 1.40 -21.60 7.30
C ALA A 19 1.76 -20.63 6.15
N GLN A 20 2.42 -21.11 5.09
CA GLN A 20 2.89 -20.26 4.00
C GLN A 20 1.85 -20.09 2.88
N GLU A 21 0.93 -21.06 2.72
CA GLU A 21 -0.03 -21.09 1.61
C GLU A 21 -1.31 -20.28 1.89
N GLN A 22 -1.62 -19.99 3.17
CA GLN A 22 -2.79 -19.16 3.49
C GLN A 22 -2.59 -17.67 3.20
N ALA A 23 -1.36 -17.18 3.06
CA ALA A 23 -1.06 -15.75 2.95
C ALA A 23 -1.66 -15.07 1.71
N VAL A 24 -1.91 -15.80 0.62
CA VAL A 24 -2.39 -15.23 -0.65
C VAL A 24 -3.88 -14.88 -0.61
N ASN A 25 -4.65 -15.52 0.28
CA ASN A 25 -6.06 -15.18 0.56
C ASN A 25 -6.22 -14.25 1.78
N THR A 26 -5.11 -13.79 2.38
CA THR A 26 -5.11 -13.07 3.67
C THR A 26 -5.11 -11.54 3.53
N PHE A 27 -4.81 -11.01 2.35
CA PHE A 27 -4.71 -9.57 2.15
C PHE A 27 -5.94 -9.02 1.44
N PRO A 28 -6.92 -8.46 2.18
CA PRO A 28 -8.15 -7.97 1.58
C PRO A 28 -7.87 -6.82 0.61
N ASN A 29 -8.55 -6.82 -0.54
CA ASN A 29 -8.37 -5.81 -1.57
C ASN A 29 -9.47 -4.73 -1.43
N PRO A 30 -9.10 -3.46 -1.14
CA PRO A 30 -10.07 -2.37 -0.92
C PRO A 30 -10.81 -1.94 -2.20
N ARG A 31 -10.33 -2.34 -3.38
CA ARG A 31 -10.96 -2.08 -4.70
C ARG A 31 -12.12 -3.03 -5.02
N THR A 32 -12.19 -4.16 -4.31
CA THR A 32 -13.12 -5.27 -4.58
C THR A 32 -14.08 -5.44 -3.41
N ASN A 33 -14.74 -6.60 -3.27
CA ASN A 33 -15.60 -6.89 -2.12
C ASN A 33 -14.84 -7.03 -0.79
N GLY A 34 -13.50 -7.02 -0.81
CA GLY A 34 -12.66 -7.01 0.40
C GLY A 34 -12.63 -5.68 1.16
N TYR A 35 -13.34 -4.64 0.71
CA TYR A 35 -13.32 -3.32 1.35
C TYR A 35 -13.78 -3.35 2.83
N SER A 36 -14.69 -4.25 3.20
CA SER A 36 -15.17 -4.37 4.58
C SER A 36 -14.07 -4.83 5.52
N ASP A 37 -13.27 -5.79 5.08
CA ASP A 37 -12.17 -6.37 5.84
C ASP A 37 -11.00 -5.39 5.96
N CYS A 38 -10.93 -4.41 5.06
CA CYS A 38 -10.04 -3.26 5.12
C CYS A 38 -10.50 -2.14 6.08
N GLY A 39 -11.64 -2.32 6.77
CA GLY A 39 -12.20 -1.31 7.67
C GLY A 39 -12.91 -0.13 6.97
N LEU A 40 -13.37 -0.34 5.72
CA LEU A 40 -14.17 0.63 4.95
C LEU A 40 -15.64 0.22 4.87
N LYS A 41 -16.54 1.19 4.61
CA LYS A 41 -17.97 0.94 4.39
C LYS A 41 -18.32 0.72 2.91
N SER A 42 -17.41 1.06 2.01
CA SER A 42 -17.51 0.86 0.57
C SER A 42 -16.12 0.72 -0.04
N LYS A 43 -16.07 0.35 -1.32
CA LYS A 43 -14.82 0.27 -2.11
C LYS A 43 -14.03 1.58 -2.03
N GLY A 44 -12.72 1.47 -1.87
CA GLY A 44 -11.82 2.61 -1.68
C GLY A 44 -10.40 2.35 -2.17
N TYR A 45 -9.43 3.04 -1.61
CA TYR A 45 -8.01 3.03 -1.96
C TYR A 45 -7.12 2.70 -0.76
N VAL A 46 -7.71 2.56 0.44
CA VAL A 46 -6.97 2.32 1.69
C VAL A 46 -7.41 0.99 2.27
N CYS A 47 -6.47 0.18 2.69
CA CYS A 47 -6.72 -1.05 3.40
C CYS A 47 -5.94 -1.11 4.71
N ASP A 48 -6.67 -1.21 5.81
CA ASP A 48 -6.14 -1.24 7.17
C ASP A 48 -6.83 -2.38 7.94
N PRO A 49 -6.47 -3.64 7.63
CA PRO A 49 -7.14 -4.81 8.19
C PRO A 49 -6.98 -4.90 9.71
N ASP A 50 -5.86 -4.40 10.24
CA ASP A 50 -5.56 -4.38 11.68
C ASP A 50 -6.14 -3.15 12.39
N GLN A 51 -6.91 -2.31 11.68
CA GLN A 51 -7.54 -1.08 12.18
C GLN A 51 -6.58 -0.19 13.00
N GLN A 52 -5.37 0.00 12.49
CA GLN A 52 -4.36 0.85 13.10
C GLN A 52 -4.78 2.32 13.12
N PHE A 53 -5.65 2.71 12.18
CA PHE A 53 -6.21 4.05 12.07
C PHE A 53 -7.69 4.06 12.49
N THR A 54 -8.25 5.25 12.71
CA THR A 54 -9.69 5.44 12.86
C THR A 54 -10.39 5.38 11.50
N GLU A 55 -11.70 5.16 11.50
CA GLU A 55 -12.51 5.19 10.28
C GLU A 55 -12.35 6.53 9.54
N GLN A 56 -12.37 7.65 10.28
CA GLN A 56 -12.26 8.98 9.70
C GLN A 56 -10.91 9.18 9.00
N GLU A 57 -9.81 8.75 9.60
CA GLU A 57 -8.48 8.87 9.00
C GLU A 57 -8.34 8.04 7.74
N ARG A 58 -8.90 6.82 7.72
CA ARG A 58 -8.95 6.00 6.49
C ARG A 58 -9.66 6.72 5.36
N TYR A 59 -10.78 7.40 5.63
CA TYR A 59 -11.49 8.15 4.59
C TYR A 59 -10.77 9.44 4.16
N ARG A 60 -10.01 10.08 5.05
CA ARG A 60 -9.13 11.20 4.67
C ARG A 60 -8.07 10.72 3.68
N LEU A 61 -7.33 9.67 4.04
CA LEU A 61 -6.31 9.06 3.17
C LEU A 61 -6.92 8.58 1.84
N ASN A 62 -8.12 8.02 1.87
CA ASN A 62 -8.84 7.61 0.66
C ASN A 62 -9.09 8.78 -0.30
N ASN A 63 -9.46 9.95 0.23
CA ASN A 63 -9.64 11.16 -0.57
C ASN A 63 -8.32 11.71 -1.10
N ASP A 64 -7.23 11.61 -0.33
CA ASP A 64 -5.90 12.03 -0.76
C ASP A 64 -5.41 11.19 -1.95
N LEU A 65 -5.60 9.85 -1.90
CA LEU A 65 -5.25 8.96 -3.01
C LEU A 65 -6.12 9.19 -4.24
N LEU A 66 -7.41 9.50 -4.06
CA LEU A 66 -8.28 9.91 -5.16
C LEU A 66 -7.78 11.20 -5.83
N GLN A 67 -7.40 12.20 -5.04
CA GLN A 67 -6.84 13.45 -5.56
C GLN A 67 -5.50 13.23 -6.27
N LEU A 68 -4.67 12.30 -5.80
CA LEU A 68 -3.43 11.93 -6.48
C LEU A 68 -3.71 11.40 -7.89
N SER A 69 -4.68 10.49 -8.05
CA SER A 69 -5.08 9.98 -9.36
C SER A 69 -5.56 11.13 -10.26
N GLN A 70 -6.39 12.03 -9.75
CA GLN A 70 -6.88 13.19 -10.51
C GLN A 70 -5.74 14.13 -10.94
N ARG A 71 -4.80 14.46 -10.05
CA ARG A 71 -3.69 15.38 -10.34
C ARG A 71 -2.63 14.80 -11.27
N THR A 72 -2.54 13.47 -11.33
CA THR A 72 -1.60 12.75 -12.21
C THR A 72 -2.23 12.35 -13.54
N SER A 73 -3.52 12.69 -13.74
CA SER A 73 -4.19 12.54 -15.02
C SER A 73 -3.62 13.56 -16.01
N GLY A 74 -3.43 13.13 -17.25
CA GLY A 74 -2.95 14.00 -18.33
C GLY A 74 -4.07 14.81 -18.96
N ASP A 75 -3.75 15.98 -19.50
CA ASP A 75 -4.72 16.79 -20.24
C ASP A 75 -4.74 16.39 -21.73
N GLN A 76 -5.90 15.92 -22.20
CA GLN A 76 -6.30 15.82 -23.61
C GLN A 76 -5.39 14.96 -24.52
N SER A 77 -5.38 13.64 -24.29
CA SER A 77 -4.93 12.63 -25.25
C SER A 77 -6.12 11.86 -25.85
N ALA A 78 -5.99 11.37 -27.09
CA ALA A 78 -6.97 10.49 -27.71
C ALA A 78 -7.08 9.11 -27.03
N ASP A 79 -6.00 8.65 -26.40
CA ASP A 79 -5.92 7.33 -25.77
C ASP A 79 -6.20 7.40 -24.27
N PHE A 80 -7.08 6.51 -23.80
CA PHE A 80 -7.54 6.44 -22.41
C PHE A 80 -6.37 6.27 -21.41
N CYS A 81 -5.45 5.34 -21.65
CA CYS A 81 -4.36 5.03 -20.72
C CYS A 81 -3.35 6.17 -20.56
N THR A 82 -3.20 7.01 -21.57
CA THR A 82 -2.34 8.20 -21.52
C THR A 82 -2.96 9.30 -20.66
N THR A 83 -4.28 9.50 -20.78
CA THR A 83 -5.05 10.50 -20.02
C THR A 83 -5.28 10.06 -18.57
N LYS A 84 -5.45 8.75 -18.33
CA LYS A 84 -5.73 8.18 -17.01
C LYS A 84 -4.68 8.59 -15.98
N GLY A 85 -5.10 8.94 -14.76
CA GLY A 85 -4.22 9.14 -13.63
C GLY A 85 -3.58 7.86 -13.07
N VAL A 86 -2.71 8.02 -12.09
CA VAL A 86 -2.11 6.90 -11.35
C VAL A 86 -3.07 6.43 -10.27
N ASP A 87 -3.45 5.15 -10.32
CA ASP A 87 -4.26 4.54 -9.28
C ASP A 87 -3.38 4.04 -8.13
N ALA A 88 -3.28 4.85 -7.08
CA ALA A 88 -2.56 4.48 -5.87
C ALA A 88 -3.47 3.77 -4.85
N THR A 89 -2.97 2.70 -4.22
CA THR A 89 -3.63 2.01 -3.11
C THR A 89 -2.68 1.90 -1.93
N LEU A 90 -3.15 2.15 -0.72
CA LEU A 90 -2.38 2.11 0.52
C LEU A 90 -2.80 0.90 1.35
N PHE A 91 -1.85 0.05 1.72
CA PHE A 91 -1.99 -1.01 2.70
C PHE A 91 -1.31 -0.59 4.00
N ILE A 92 -2.01 -0.69 5.13
CA ILE A 92 -1.53 -0.31 6.45
C ILE A 92 -1.40 -1.58 7.28
N THR A 93 -0.22 -1.80 7.85
CA THR A 93 0.06 -2.95 8.70
C THR A 93 1.11 -2.61 9.76
N LYS A 94 1.16 -3.40 10.83
CA LYS A 94 2.18 -3.23 11.89
C LYS A 94 3.59 -3.44 11.38
N GLN A 95 3.79 -4.42 10.51
CA GLN A 95 5.09 -4.76 9.93
C GLN A 95 4.95 -5.00 8.43
N GLY A 96 5.61 -4.17 7.63
CA GLY A 96 5.63 -4.24 6.17
C GLY A 96 7.05 -4.23 5.63
N ASN A 97 7.21 -4.60 4.36
CA ASN A 97 8.47 -4.55 3.65
C ASN A 97 8.25 -4.37 2.13
N GLU A 98 9.34 -4.19 1.38
CA GLU A 98 9.34 -4.03 -0.07
C GLU A 98 8.74 -5.26 -0.79
N GLN A 99 9.07 -6.46 -0.32
CA GLN A 99 8.54 -7.73 -0.86
C GLN A 99 7.00 -7.77 -0.79
N LEU A 100 6.41 -7.32 0.33
CA LEU A 100 4.97 -7.27 0.52
C LEU A 100 4.34 -6.27 -0.45
N ALA A 101 4.94 -5.10 -0.67
CA ALA A 101 4.43 -4.14 -1.64
C ALA A 101 4.37 -4.73 -3.06
N HIS A 102 5.43 -5.44 -3.48
CA HIS A 102 5.45 -6.13 -4.77
C HIS A 102 4.40 -7.25 -4.84
N GLN A 103 4.28 -8.07 -3.79
CA GLN A 103 3.30 -9.14 -3.73
C GLN A 103 1.87 -8.60 -3.84
N LEU A 104 1.54 -7.52 -3.12
CA LEU A 104 0.23 -6.88 -3.18
C LEU A 104 -0.02 -6.25 -4.56
N ASN A 105 0.97 -5.61 -5.18
CA ASN A 105 0.82 -5.05 -6.52
C ASN A 105 0.49 -6.15 -7.55
N THR A 106 1.15 -7.30 -7.46
CA THR A 106 0.86 -8.46 -8.32
C THR A 106 -0.50 -9.08 -7.99
N LEU A 107 -0.80 -9.28 -6.70
CA LEU A 107 -2.02 -9.97 -6.26
C LEU A 107 -3.28 -9.17 -6.54
N TRP A 108 -3.25 -7.86 -6.29
CA TRP A 108 -4.42 -7.01 -6.45
C TRP A 108 -4.65 -6.56 -7.88
N ALA A 109 -3.61 -6.57 -8.71
CA ALA A 109 -3.67 -6.27 -10.14
C ALA A 109 -4.58 -5.07 -10.45
N ILE A 110 -4.33 -3.95 -9.76
CA ILE A 110 -5.26 -2.80 -9.69
C ILE A 110 -5.62 -2.25 -11.07
N ASP A 111 -4.66 -2.25 -11.99
CA ASP A 111 -4.85 -1.74 -13.35
C ASP A 111 -4.19 -2.64 -14.39
N GLU A 112 -4.84 -3.75 -14.71
CA GLU A 112 -4.32 -4.67 -15.73
C GLU A 112 -4.31 -4.09 -17.15
N GLN A 113 -5.18 -3.12 -17.43
CA GLN A 113 -5.35 -2.58 -18.77
C GLN A 113 -4.27 -1.55 -19.11
N CYS A 114 -4.10 -0.54 -18.25
CA CYS A 114 -3.17 0.56 -18.54
C CYS A 114 -1.84 0.43 -17.80
N LYS A 115 -1.74 -0.50 -16.83
CA LYS A 115 -0.54 -0.71 -16.01
C LYS A 115 -0.05 0.60 -15.38
N LYS A 116 -0.99 1.42 -14.91
CA LYS A 116 -0.76 2.73 -14.31
C LYS A 116 -1.28 2.76 -12.87
N SER A 117 -0.80 1.80 -12.09
CA SER A 117 -1.14 1.66 -10.68
C SER A 117 0.10 1.62 -9.79
N MET A 118 -0.12 1.85 -8.50
CA MET A 118 0.89 1.67 -7.47
C MET A 118 0.29 1.21 -6.15
N VAL A 119 1.02 0.37 -5.43
CA VAL A 119 0.70 -0.04 -4.08
C VAL A 119 1.73 0.50 -3.12
N PHE A 120 1.26 1.17 -2.07
CA PHE A 120 2.04 1.59 -0.92
C PHE A 120 1.78 0.66 0.26
N VAL A 121 2.81 0.37 1.05
CA VAL A 121 2.73 -0.37 2.31
C VAL A 121 3.30 0.50 3.43
N LEU A 122 2.43 0.93 4.35
CA LEU A 122 2.83 1.66 5.56
C LEU A 122 3.03 0.66 6.71
N SER A 123 4.27 0.52 7.16
CA SER A 123 4.65 -0.23 8.37
C SER A 123 4.56 0.70 9.58
N THR A 124 3.55 0.52 10.44
CA THR A 124 3.28 1.45 11.54
C THR A 124 4.24 1.30 12.72
N ASN A 125 4.82 0.11 12.96
CA ASN A 125 5.81 -0.05 14.03
C ASN A 125 7.12 0.66 13.66
N ASP A 126 7.56 0.48 12.41
CA ASP A 126 8.88 0.94 11.95
C ASP A 126 8.80 2.32 11.27
N HIS A 127 7.60 2.88 11.10
CA HIS A 127 7.32 4.15 10.44
C HIS A 127 7.90 4.25 9.02
N ASN A 128 7.94 3.13 8.31
CA ASN A 128 8.47 3.03 6.95
C ASN A 128 7.34 2.91 5.93
N LEU A 129 7.55 3.55 4.77
CA LEU A 129 6.67 3.45 3.61
C LEU A 129 7.40 2.72 2.48
N TYR A 130 6.89 1.56 2.11
CA TYR A 130 7.37 0.79 0.95
C TYR A 130 6.41 0.98 -0.22
N TYR A 131 6.86 0.74 -1.45
CA TYR A 131 6.00 0.82 -2.62
C TYR A 131 6.38 -0.17 -3.71
N ALA A 132 5.42 -0.48 -4.56
CA ALA A 132 5.61 -1.13 -5.84
C ALA A 132 4.71 -0.44 -6.88
N ALA A 133 5.18 -0.32 -8.10
CA ALA A 133 4.47 0.38 -9.16
C ALA A 133 4.50 -0.43 -10.46
N ASP A 134 3.45 -0.30 -11.26
CA ASP A 134 3.41 -0.85 -12.60
C ASP A 134 4.25 -0.04 -13.60
N GLU A 135 4.55 -0.63 -14.75
CA GLU A 135 5.48 -0.12 -15.77
C GLU A 135 5.15 1.28 -16.30
N ASN A 136 3.87 1.66 -16.40
CA ASN A 136 3.45 2.95 -16.94
C ASN A 136 3.15 3.99 -15.85
N SER A 137 3.39 3.66 -14.58
CA SER A 137 3.31 4.61 -13.49
C SER A 137 4.53 5.54 -13.54
N PRO A 138 4.35 6.88 -13.45
CA PRO A 138 5.39 7.91 -13.66
C PRO A 138 6.50 7.97 -12.59
N ILE A 139 6.81 6.85 -11.92
CA ILE A 139 7.97 6.69 -11.04
C ILE A 139 9.12 6.12 -11.89
N SER A 140 9.57 6.90 -12.86
CA SER A 140 10.67 6.54 -13.76
C SER A 140 12.00 6.51 -13.01
N GLN A 141 12.53 5.30 -12.81
CA GLN A 141 13.93 4.79 -12.75
C GLN A 141 15.04 5.53 -12.00
N ASN A 142 14.84 6.76 -11.49
CA ASN A 142 15.82 7.50 -10.68
C ASN A 142 15.42 7.61 -9.21
N VAL A 143 14.23 7.09 -8.84
CA VAL A 143 13.64 7.16 -7.50
C VAL A 143 13.98 5.94 -6.64
N SER A 144 14.34 4.81 -7.27
CA SER A 144 14.61 3.54 -6.59
C SER A 144 15.85 3.58 -5.71
N ASP A 145 16.84 4.41 -6.01
CA ASP A 145 18.05 4.56 -5.17
C ASP A 145 17.88 5.56 -4.01
N ASP A 146 16.99 6.54 -4.15
CA ASP A 146 16.79 7.62 -3.17
C ASP A 146 15.75 7.24 -2.09
N MET A 147 14.81 6.35 -2.39
CA MET A 147 13.93 5.75 -1.36
C MET A 147 14.56 4.54 -0.65
N ARG A 148 15.59 3.91 -1.23
CA ARG A 148 16.30 2.75 -0.67
C ARG A 148 17.29 3.13 0.44
N LYS A 149 17.72 4.39 0.50
CA LYS A 149 18.53 4.95 1.59
C LYS A 149 17.81 6.15 2.16
N GLY A 150 17.27 5.99 3.37
CA GLY A 150 16.60 7.07 4.09
C GLY A 150 17.38 8.39 4.00
N GLY A 151 16.70 9.42 3.50
CA GLY A 151 17.12 10.83 3.55
C GLY A 151 18.42 11.15 2.83
N THR A 152 18.34 11.85 1.71
CA THR A 152 18.74 13.27 1.56
C THR A 152 18.96 13.57 0.08
N SER A 153 18.00 14.23 -0.59
CA SER A 153 18.31 14.97 -1.82
C SER A 153 17.22 15.98 -2.12
N ASN A 154 17.64 17.20 -2.47
CA ASN A 154 16.89 18.45 -2.44
C ASN A 154 15.69 18.55 -3.41
N GLY A 155 15.31 17.47 -4.09
CA GLY A 155 14.05 17.34 -4.85
C GLY A 155 12.94 16.57 -4.11
N ILE A 156 13.33 15.67 -3.19
CA ILE A 156 12.40 14.93 -2.31
C ILE A 156 11.81 15.83 -1.23
N THR A 157 12.45 16.97 -0.94
CA THR A 157 11.90 17.94 0.00
C THR A 157 10.47 18.31 -0.42
N GLN A 158 10.14 18.51 -1.70
CA GLN A 158 8.79 18.95 -2.07
C GLN A 158 7.70 17.89 -1.83
N ILE A 159 7.82 16.67 -2.35
CA ILE A 159 6.73 15.66 -2.27
C ILE A 159 6.66 15.02 -0.87
N SER A 160 7.82 14.79 -0.24
CA SER A 160 7.86 14.35 1.16
C SER A 160 7.30 15.46 2.06
N ILE A 161 7.64 16.73 1.85
CA ILE A 161 6.95 17.84 2.53
C ILE A 161 5.46 17.83 2.21
N PHE A 162 4.99 17.60 0.99
CA PHE A 162 3.56 17.64 0.67
C PHE A 162 2.76 16.53 1.34
N LEU A 163 3.24 15.28 1.30
CA LEU A 163 2.58 14.17 1.99
C LEU A 163 2.69 14.33 3.51
N TYR A 164 3.85 14.74 4.02
CA TYR A 164 4.07 14.98 5.44
C TYR A 164 3.31 16.23 5.95
N PHE A 165 3.12 17.29 5.16
CA PHE A 165 2.27 18.45 5.47
C PHE A 165 0.78 18.10 5.37
N MET A 166 0.35 17.27 4.43
CA MET A 166 -1.05 16.83 4.42
C MET A 166 -1.35 16.01 5.67
N ILE A 167 -0.44 15.11 6.04
CA ILE A 167 -0.57 14.29 7.25
C ILE A 167 -0.48 15.14 8.53
N ILE A 168 0.47 16.08 8.64
CA ILE A 168 0.62 16.94 9.83
C ILE A 168 -0.45 18.03 9.91
N SER A 169 -0.88 18.63 8.81
CA SER A 169 -1.95 19.64 8.87
C SER A 169 -3.29 19.03 9.25
N SER A 170 -3.54 17.76 8.86
CA SER A 170 -4.73 17.04 9.30
C SER A 170 -4.71 16.71 10.80
N THR A 171 -3.55 16.57 11.43
CA THR A 171 -3.43 16.32 12.88
C THR A 171 -3.34 17.61 13.71
N ALA A 172 -2.68 18.65 13.18
CA ALA A 172 -2.54 19.95 13.84
C ALA A 172 -3.87 20.73 13.93
N LEU A 173 -4.77 20.58 12.95
CA LEU A 173 -6.10 21.22 13.00
C LEU A 173 -7.03 20.59 14.06
N HIS A 174 -6.70 19.40 14.59
CA HIS A 174 -7.43 18.76 15.69
C HIS A 174 -6.96 19.19 17.08
N LEU A 175 -5.80 19.85 17.21
CA LEU A 175 -5.28 20.35 18.48
C LEU A 175 -5.64 21.82 18.78
N LEU A 176 -6.23 22.54 17.82
CA LEU A 176 -6.69 23.93 17.98
C LEU A 176 -8.21 24.09 18.07
N ALA A 177 -8.96 22.98 18.03
CA ALA A 177 -10.42 22.96 18.08
C ALA A 177 -10.99 22.34 19.39
N VAL A 178 -10.15 22.22 20.43
CA VAL A 178 -10.53 21.83 21.80
C VAL A 178 -10.08 22.91 22.77
#